data_AF-A0A523JCT8-F1
#
_entry.id   AF-A0A523JCT8-F1
#
_cell.length_a   1.000
_cell.length_b   1.000
_cell.length_c   1.000
_cell.angle_alpha   90.00
_cell.angle_beta   90.00
_cell.angle_gamma   90.00
#
_symmetry.space_group_name_H-M   'P 1'
#
loop_
_entity.id
_entity.type
_entity.pdbx_description
1 polymer ?
#
loop_
_entity_poly.entity_id
_entity_poly.type
_entity_poly.pdbx_seq_one_letter_code
_entity_poly.pdbx_strand_id
1 'polypeptide(L)'
;MLKIEKVDHVGIRIFDKAASVAFYRELGFDFIADAGFDQGHPIIMRNKASGVTLNLLGPSTSGGGSNILMDIDEKHPGYTHVALRISSMHDTKAFLDAKGIPTTGSFSFGGLTAVFIRDPDG
;
A
#
# COMPACT_ATOMS: atom_id res chain seq x y z
N MET A 1 11.78 -22.00 19.58
CA MET A 1 10.96 -20.89 19.04
C MET A 1 11.73 -20.23 17.91
N LEU A 2 11.04 -19.76 16.87
CA LEU A 2 11.65 -19.03 15.75
C LEU A 2 11.89 -17.57 16.14
N LYS A 3 13.07 -17.01 15.82
CA LYS A 3 13.42 -15.61 16.07
C LYS A 3 13.03 -14.75 14.86
N ILE A 4 11.81 -14.24 14.86
CA ILE A 4 11.33 -13.29 13.84
C ILE A 4 11.78 -11.89 14.25
N GLU A 5 12.47 -11.17 13.36
CA GLU A 5 13.07 -9.87 13.69
C GLU A 5 12.22 -8.68 13.22
N LYS A 6 11.57 -8.81 12.06
CA LYS A 6 10.74 -7.77 11.45
C LYS A 6 9.85 -8.35 10.36
N VAL A 7 8.90 -7.54 9.89
CA VAL A 7 8.30 -7.74 8.57
C VAL A 7 9.38 -7.46 7.52
N ASP A 8 9.61 -8.42 6.63
CA ASP A 8 10.60 -8.26 5.56
C ASP A 8 10.04 -7.38 4.43
N HIS A 9 8.86 -7.72 3.93
CA HIS A 9 8.13 -6.98 2.91
C HIS A 9 6.62 -7.23 2.99
N VAL A 10 5.85 -6.38 2.32
CA VAL A 10 4.39 -6.54 2.15
C VAL A 10 4.08 -6.79 0.69
N GLY A 11 3.38 -7.90 0.40
CA GLY A 11 2.92 -8.22 -0.94
C GLY A 11 1.56 -7.59 -1.24
N ILE A 12 1.45 -6.86 -2.35
CA ILE A 12 0.22 -6.20 -2.79
C ILE A 12 -0.08 -6.65 -4.22
N ARG A 13 -1.26 -7.22 -4.45
CA ARG A 13 -1.69 -7.57 -5.80
C ARG A 13 -2.19 -6.32 -6.51
N ILE A 14 -1.68 -6.06 -7.71
CA ILE A 14 -2.01 -4.88 -8.49
C ILE A 14 -2.49 -5.25 -9.90
N PHE A 15 -3.39 -4.45 -10.46
CA PHE A 15 -3.92 -4.62 -11.81
C PHE A 15 -2.99 -3.96 -12.84
N ASP A 16 -2.69 -2.67 -12.67
CA ASP A 16 -1.88 -1.90 -13.61
C ASP A 16 -0.51 -1.55 -13.01
N LYS A 17 0.54 -2.07 -13.64
CA LYS A 17 1.93 -1.85 -13.24
C LYS A 17 2.31 -0.37 -13.22
N ALA A 18 1.96 0.38 -14.26
CA ALA A 18 2.43 1.75 -14.43
C ALA A 18 1.74 2.69 -13.41
N ALA A 19 0.43 2.54 -13.23
CA ALA A 19 -0.35 3.28 -12.27
C ALA A 19 0.11 3.04 -10.83
N SER A 20 0.28 1.77 -10.45
CA SER A 20 0.67 1.43 -9.07
C SER A 20 2.11 1.83 -8.78
N VAL A 21 3.05 1.63 -9.71
CA VAL A 21 4.43 2.14 -9.53
C VAL A 21 4.43 3.66 -9.40
N ALA A 22 3.70 4.39 -10.25
CA ALA A 22 3.61 5.85 -10.16
C ALA A 22 3.05 6.30 -8.80
N PHE A 23 1.95 5.69 -8.34
CA PHE A 23 1.33 5.97 -7.05
C PHE A 23 2.30 5.77 -5.88
N TYR A 24 2.96 4.61 -5.79
CA TYR A 24 3.88 4.34 -4.68
C TYR A 24 5.14 5.22 -4.74
N ARG A 25 5.57 5.69 -5.92
CA ARG A 25 6.65 6.70 -6.03
C ARG A 25 6.26 8.04 -5.43
N GLU A 26 5.01 8.48 -5.61
CA GLU A 26 4.52 9.71 -4.96
C GLU A 26 4.64 9.61 -3.44
N LEU A 27 4.35 8.44 -2.87
CA LEU A 27 4.51 8.16 -1.43
C LEU A 27 5.98 8.00 -0.98
N GLY A 28 6.96 8.23 -1.87
CA GLY A 28 8.38 8.18 -1.56
C GLY A 28 9.00 6.78 -1.59
N PHE A 29 8.39 5.82 -2.29
CA PHE A 29 9.02 4.52 -2.54
C PHE A 29 9.88 4.58 -3.81
N ASP A 30 11.12 4.11 -3.71
CA ASP A 30 12.02 3.95 -4.83
C ASP A 30 11.74 2.62 -5.55
N PHE A 31 11.77 2.64 -6.88
CA PHE A 31 11.76 1.42 -7.68
C PHE A 31 13.14 0.74 -7.58
N ILE A 32 13.17 -0.49 -7.10
CA ILE A 32 14.41 -1.24 -6.89
C ILE A 32 14.65 -2.23 -8.03
N ALA A 33 13.66 -3.05 -8.37
CA ALA A 33 13.77 -4.06 -9.41
C ALA A 33 12.39 -4.51 -9.88
N ASP A 34 12.32 -4.99 -11.13
CA ASP A 34 11.22 -5.80 -11.63
C ASP A 34 11.74 -7.22 -11.83
N ALA A 35 11.24 -8.17 -11.02
CA ALA A 35 11.66 -9.57 -11.07
C ALA A 35 10.92 -10.40 -12.13
N GLY A 36 10.10 -9.77 -12.96
CA GLY A 36 9.26 -10.43 -13.96
C GLY A 36 7.77 -10.29 -13.65
N PHE A 37 7.29 -9.06 -13.50
CA PHE A 37 5.88 -8.74 -13.24
C PHE A 37 4.92 -9.47 -14.18
N ASP A 38 5.21 -9.45 -15.48
CA ASP A 38 4.37 -10.09 -16.49
C ASP A 38 4.35 -11.63 -16.40
N GLN A 39 5.22 -12.21 -15.56
CA GLN A 39 5.30 -13.64 -15.25
C GLN A 39 4.75 -13.97 -13.86
N GLY A 40 4.12 -13.01 -13.16
CA GLY A 40 3.61 -13.19 -11.80
C GLY A 40 4.65 -12.94 -10.70
N HIS A 41 5.86 -12.49 -11.02
CA HIS A 41 6.88 -12.13 -10.05
C HIS A 41 6.72 -10.68 -9.56
N PRO A 42 7.27 -10.30 -8.39
CA PRO A 42 7.04 -8.97 -7.85
C PRO A 42 7.90 -7.90 -8.51
N ILE A 43 7.37 -6.69 -8.52
CA ILE A 43 8.16 -5.45 -8.56
C ILE A 43 8.50 -5.07 -7.13
N ILE A 44 9.77 -4.81 -6.87
CA ILE A 44 10.27 -4.45 -5.55
C ILE A 44 10.35 -2.92 -5.46
N MET A 45 9.60 -2.36 -4.52
CA MET A 45 9.57 -0.93 -4.19
C MET A 45 10.04 -0.74 -2.75
N ARG A 46 10.94 0.21 -2.46
CA ARG A 46 11.44 0.44 -1.10
C ARG A 46 11.46 1.92 -0.72
N ASN A 47 10.88 2.24 0.42
CA ASN A 47 11.05 3.56 1.02
C ASN A 47 12.40 3.63 1.74
N LYS A 48 13.34 4.43 1.22
CA LYS A 48 14.71 4.47 1.73
C LYS A 48 14.83 4.97 3.17
N ALA A 49 13.98 5.89 3.59
CA ALA A 49 14.02 6.48 4.92
C ALA A 49 13.56 5.51 6.02
N SER A 50 12.48 4.77 5.77
CA SER A 50 11.90 3.82 6.73
C SER A 50 12.39 2.38 6.58
N GLY A 51 12.89 2.02 5.39
CA GLY A 51 13.23 0.64 5.03
C GLY A 51 12.02 -0.24 4.70
N VAL A 52 10.79 0.30 4.70
CA VAL A 52 9.59 -0.46 4.31
C VAL A 52 9.70 -0.89 2.84
N THR A 53 9.45 -2.17 2.59
CA THR A 53 9.52 -2.78 1.26
C THR A 53 8.15 -3.31 0.85
N LEU A 54 7.72 -2.93 -0.34
CA LEU A 54 6.50 -3.42 -0.99
C LEU A 54 6.88 -4.27 -2.20
N ASN A 55 6.23 -5.42 -2.32
CA ASN A 55 6.29 -6.29 -3.48
C ASN A 55 4.97 -6.16 -4.23
N LEU A 56 4.98 -5.51 -5.38
CA LEU A 56 3.79 -5.37 -6.22
C LEU A 56 3.69 -6.60 -7.13
N LEU A 57 2.67 -7.42 -6.93
CA LEU A 57 2.44 -8.67 -7.65
C LEU A 57 1.33 -8.48 -8.67
N GLY A 58 1.46 -9.01 -9.87
CA GLY A 58 0.38 -8.92 -10.83
C GLY A 58 0.71 -9.64 -12.15
N PRO A 59 -0.02 -9.28 -13.22
CA PRO A 59 -1.25 -8.48 -13.19
C PRO A 59 -2.39 -9.24 -12.52
N SER A 60 -3.21 -8.53 -11.73
CA SER A 60 -4.49 -9.08 -11.23
C SER A 60 -5.43 -9.38 -12.40
N THR A 61 -6.22 -10.45 -12.29
CA THR A 61 -7.23 -10.80 -13.30
C THR A 61 -8.60 -10.20 -13.02
N SER A 62 -8.85 -9.73 -11.79
CA SER A 62 -9.98 -8.86 -11.48
C SER A 62 -9.57 -7.41 -11.74
N GLY A 63 -10.48 -6.60 -12.29
CA GLY A 63 -10.22 -5.16 -12.47
C GLY A 63 -9.86 -4.50 -11.14
N GLY A 64 -9.08 -3.42 -11.21
CA GLY A 64 -8.75 -2.61 -10.03
C GLY A 64 -9.94 -1.80 -9.51
N GLY A 65 -9.76 -1.17 -8.35
CA GLY A 65 -10.71 -0.22 -7.75
C GLY A 65 -11.71 -0.83 -6.76
N SER A 66 -11.55 -2.10 -6.38
CA SER A 66 -12.34 -2.73 -5.32
C SER A 66 -11.51 -3.75 -4.55
N ASN A 67 -11.54 -3.62 -3.23
CA ASN A 67 -10.91 -4.54 -2.31
C ASN A 67 -11.97 -5.52 -1.78
N ILE A 68 -11.96 -6.76 -2.28
CA ILE A 68 -12.91 -7.81 -1.89
C ILE A 68 -12.90 -8.11 -0.37
N LEU A 69 -11.84 -7.77 0.35
CA LEU A 69 -11.77 -7.97 1.80
C LEU A 69 -12.42 -6.81 2.59
N MET A 70 -12.74 -5.70 1.93
CA MET A 70 -13.29 -4.50 2.57
C MET A 70 -14.65 -4.06 2.02
N ASP A 71 -14.85 -4.19 0.71
CA ASP A 71 -15.92 -3.48 -0.02
C ASP A 71 -17.21 -4.29 -0.19
N ILE A 72 -17.25 -5.52 0.34
CA ILE A 72 -18.44 -6.37 0.33
C ILE A 72 -18.91 -6.68 1.76
N ASP A 73 -20.16 -7.13 1.86
CA ASP A 73 -20.77 -7.51 3.14
C ASP A 73 -20.15 -8.78 3.73
N GLU A 74 -19.86 -9.77 2.88
CA GLU A 74 -19.20 -11.02 3.29
C GLU A 74 -17.77 -10.76 3.78
N LYS A 75 -17.40 -11.34 4.93
CA LYS A 75 -16.09 -11.11 5.56
C LYS A 75 -15.16 -12.29 5.32
N HIS A 76 -14.43 -12.23 4.21
CA HIS A 76 -13.37 -13.19 3.91
C HIS A 76 -12.13 -12.98 4.81
N PRO A 77 -11.45 -14.04 5.26
CA PRO A 77 -10.20 -13.90 6.00
C PRO A 77 -9.06 -13.38 5.11
N GLY A 78 -8.15 -12.57 5.67
CA GLY A 78 -6.99 -12.05 4.95
C GLY A 78 -6.39 -10.77 5.56
N TYR A 79 -5.42 -10.18 4.86
CA TYR A 79 -4.88 -8.86 5.18
C TYR A 79 -5.71 -7.78 4.48
N THR A 80 -6.52 -7.04 5.23
CA THR A 80 -7.42 -6.02 4.66
C THR A 80 -6.69 -4.73 4.25
N HIS A 81 -5.65 -4.36 5.00
CA HIS A 81 -4.86 -3.15 4.78
C HIS A 81 -3.46 -3.28 5.41
N VAL A 82 -2.57 -2.37 5.04
CA VAL A 82 -1.28 -2.15 5.71
C VAL A 82 -1.28 -0.77 6.37
N ALA A 83 -0.86 -0.71 7.64
CA ALA A 83 -0.73 0.55 8.36
C ALA A 83 0.74 1.00 8.39
N LEU A 84 1.01 2.17 7.81
CA LEU A 84 2.35 2.77 7.80
C LEU A 84 2.43 3.86 8.88
N ARG A 85 3.50 3.83 9.67
CA ARG A 85 3.77 4.89 10.65
C ARG A 85 4.26 6.13 9.93
N ILE A 86 3.58 7.25 10.17
CA ILE A 86 4.00 8.57 9.71
C ILE A 86 4.64 9.36 10.86
N SER A 87 5.50 10.32 10.51
CA SER A 87 6.13 11.23 11.48
C SER A 87 5.22 12.38 11.90
N SER A 88 4.32 12.82 11.01
CA SER A 88 3.47 14.00 11.21
C SER A 88 2.14 13.85 10.46
N MET A 89 1.03 13.89 11.21
CA MET A 89 -0.31 13.87 10.62
C MET A 89 -0.63 15.17 9.86
N HIS A 90 -0.07 16.30 10.31
CA HIS A 90 -0.23 17.58 9.62
C HIS A 90 0.41 17.54 8.23
N ASP A 91 1.68 17.14 8.15
CA ASP A 91 2.42 17.09 6.88
C ASP A 91 1.83 16.04 5.94
N THR A 92 1.36 14.92 6.49
CA THR A 92 0.70 13.88 5.70
C THR A 92 -0.58 14.40 5.04
N LYS A 93 -1.45 15.10 5.77
CA LYS A 93 -2.67 15.67 5.18
C LYS A 93 -2.36 16.71 4.10
N ALA A 94 -1.43 17.64 4.38
CA ALA A 94 -1.01 18.64 3.42
C ALA A 94 -0.43 18.01 2.13
N PHE A 95 0.36 16.94 2.28
CA PHE A 95 0.89 16.18 1.15
C PHE A 95 -0.22 15.51 0.32
N LEU A 96 -1.16 14.82 0.98
CA LEU A 96 -2.27 14.14 0.31
C LEU A 96 -3.14 15.13 -0.47
N ASP A 97 -3.45 16.28 0.14
CA ASP A 97 -4.22 17.35 -0.50
C ASP A 97 -3.48 17.92 -1.73
N ALA A 98 -2.17 18.20 -1.60
CA ALA A 98 -1.35 18.72 -2.70
C ALA A 98 -1.20 17.75 -3.87
N LYS A 99 -1.25 16.43 -3.59
CA LYS A 99 -1.19 15.37 -4.62
C LYS A 99 -2.57 14.95 -5.13
N GLY A 100 -3.65 15.51 -4.57
CA GLY A 100 -5.01 15.12 -4.93
C GLY A 100 -5.35 13.66 -4.58
N ILE A 101 -4.70 13.10 -3.56
CA ILE A 101 -4.95 11.73 -3.10
C ILE A 101 -6.10 11.77 -2.07
N PRO A 102 -7.28 11.21 -2.38
CA PRO A 102 -8.43 11.31 -1.48
C PRO A 102 -8.24 10.45 -0.23
N THR A 103 -8.58 11.03 0.92
CA THR A 103 -8.75 10.26 2.15
C THR A 103 -10.10 9.55 2.11
N THR A 104 -10.13 8.23 2.31
CA THR A 104 -11.34 7.40 2.29
C THR A 104 -11.90 7.12 3.68
N GLY A 105 -11.17 7.48 4.73
CA GLY A 105 -11.61 7.40 6.09
C GLY A 105 -10.60 8.00 7.06
N SER A 106 -11.01 8.22 8.30
CA SER A 106 -10.08 8.55 9.38
C SER A 106 -10.56 7.93 10.68
N PHE A 107 -9.62 7.72 11.59
CA PHE A 107 -9.89 7.12 12.88
C PHE A 107 -9.11 7.88 13.95
N SER A 108 -9.76 8.14 15.09
CA SER A 108 -9.13 8.68 16.29
C SER A 108 -9.66 7.93 17.50
N PHE A 109 -8.80 7.17 18.18
CA PHE A 109 -9.16 6.42 19.37
C PHE A 109 -7.96 6.23 20.29
N GLY A 110 -8.15 6.46 21.59
CA GLY A 110 -7.12 6.18 22.60
C GLY A 110 -5.77 6.87 22.34
N GLY A 111 -5.77 8.05 21.72
CA GLY A 111 -4.55 8.79 21.35
C GLY A 111 -3.89 8.33 20.04
N LEU A 112 -4.42 7.31 19.37
CA LEU A 112 -4.02 6.93 18.03
C LEU A 112 -4.90 7.64 17.00
N THR A 113 -4.26 8.28 16.02
CA THR A 113 -4.94 8.91 14.89
C THR A 113 -4.41 8.33 13.59
N ALA A 114 -5.31 7.97 12.68
CA ALA A 114 -5.02 7.43 11.37
C ALA A 114 -5.88 8.09 10.29
N VAL A 115 -5.34 8.17 9.09
CA VAL A 115 -6.08 8.48 7.85
C VAL A 115 -5.89 7.30 6.91
N PHE A 116 -6.93 7.00 6.13
CA PHE A 116 -6.93 5.91 5.16
C PHE A 116 -6.94 6.50 3.76
N ILE A 117 -6.11 5.93 2.90
CA ILE A 117 -6.08 6.19 1.47
C ILE A 117 -6.19 4.86 0.74
N ARG A 118 -6.59 4.90 -0.52
CA ARG A 118 -6.59 3.73 -1.41
C ARG A 118 -5.50 3.90 -2.45
N ASP A 119 -4.84 2.79 -2.77
CA ASP A 119 -3.98 2.75 -3.95
C ASP A 119 -4.86 2.60 -5.22
N PRO A 120 -4.29 2.48 -6.42
CA PRO A 120 -5.08 2.34 -7.65
C PRO A 120 -6.00 1.11 -7.69
N ASP A 121 -5.75 0.11 -6.86
CA ASP A 121 -6.42 -1.19 -6.89
C ASP A 121 -7.51 -1.34 -5.81
N GLY A 122 -7.50 -0.51 -4.78
CA GLY A 122 -8.61 -0.40 -3.80
C GLY A 122 -8.18 -0.54 -2.36
#